data_AF-D5DBB4-F1
#
_entry.id   AF-D5DBB4-F1
#
_cell.length_a   1.000
_cell.length_b   1.000
_cell.length_c   1.000
_cell.angle_alpha   90.00
_cell.angle_beta   90.00
_cell.angle_gamma   90.00
#
_symmetry.space_group_name_H-M   'P 1'
#
loop_
_entity.id
_entity.type
_entity.pdbx_description
1 polymer ?
#
loop_
_entity_poly.entity_id
_entity_poly.type
_entity_poly.pdbx_seq_one_letter_code
_entity_poly.pdbx_strand_id
1 'polypeptide(L)'
;MVNKIVNRPYYKGNIPGGDPRNPLGNRWLGLNARGTYGTTYAIHGNNNPASIGKYVSSGCVRMYDEEVEWLFSKVTVGTPVVITTSSKSFNDIAAANGYNVSGNSGSAPAPSTGTVLKKGSKGNAVKELQQKLTSLGYNTKGTDGVFGANTDSAVRKFQKDHGLTADGIVGPSTYKALGSSGTNPNPTTPTKPTNPTKPTKPTNPPADTTINTKQTLKKGSKGSNVQALQKKLTALGYDTKGTDGIFGANTESAVRNFQKDNKLAADGIAGPNTLAAISKR
;
A
#
# COMPACT_ATOMS: atom_id res chain seq x y z
N MET A 1 26.07 3.63 17.42
CA MET A 1 25.03 3.55 18.48
C MET A 1 25.71 3.19 19.79
N VAL A 2 25.32 3.80 20.90
CA VAL A 2 26.05 3.73 22.19
C VAL A 2 25.25 3.15 23.35
N ASN A 3 23.92 3.02 23.23
CA ASN A 3 23.11 2.31 24.21
C ASN A 3 21.84 1.72 23.57
N LYS A 4 21.25 0.75 24.27
CA LYS A 4 20.01 0.06 23.90
C LYS A 4 19.11 0.00 25.11
N ILE A 5 17.87 0.49 24.99
CA ILE A 5 16.90 0.50 26.10
C ILE A 5 15.58 -0.07 25.60
N VAL A 6 15.04 -1.04 26.33
CA VAL A 6 13.66 -1.53 26.15
C VAL A 6 12.73 -0.60 26.92
N ASN A 7 11.64 -0.14 26.27
CA ASN A 7 10.60 0.66 26.93
C ASN A 7 11.17 1.88 27.69
N ARG A 8 11.95 2.73 27.02
CA ARG A 8 12.54 3.92 27.66
C ARG A 8 11.45 4.87 28.16
N PRO A 9 11.45 5.30 29.43
CA PRO A 9 10.52 6.32 29.91
C PRO A 9 10.66 7.64 29.13
N TYR A 10 9.53 8.34 28.94
CA TYR A 10 9.51 9.68 28.35
C TYR A 10 9.43 10.73 29.46
N TYR A 11 10.58 11.08 30.02
CA TYR A 11 10.71 11.98 31.17
C TYR A 11 10.06 13.35 30.96
N LYS A 12 10.17 13.94 29.75
CA LYS A 12 9.58 15.27 29.47
C LYS A 12 8.06 15.29 29.62
N GLY A 13 7.39 14.17 29.31
CA GLY A 13 5.95 14.02 29.46
C GLY A 13 5.52 13.26 30.72
N ASN A 14 6.47 12.90 31.58
CA ASN A 14 6.24 12.02 32.74
C ASN A 14 5.51 10.71 32.38
N ILE A 15 5.83 10.12 31.22
CA ILE A 15 5.18 8.89 30.74
C ILE A 15 6.08 7.68 31.04
N PRO A 16 5.57 6.65 31.74
CA PRO A 16 6.33 5.42 32.00
C PRO A 16 6.81 4.70 30.74
N GLY A 17 7.82 3.86 30.92
CA GLY A 17 8.24 2.92 29.90
C GLY A 17 7.14 1.90 29.57
N GLY A 18 6.90 1.63 28.29
CA GLY A 18 5.92 0.63 27.86
C GLY A 18 4.47 1.10 27.87
N ASP A 19 4.19 2.33 28.34
CA ASP A 19 2.87 2.94 28.21
C ASP A 19 2.54 3.19 26.73
N PRO A 20 1.34 2.83 26.22
CA PRO A 20 0.93 3.07 24.83
C PRO A 20 1.00 4.53 24.38
N ARG A 21 0.98 5.48 25.32
CA ARG A 21 1.09 6.93 25.05
C ARG A 21 2.54 7.40 24.94
N ASN A 22 3.53 6.54 25.19
CA ASN A 22 4.93 6.93 25.18
C ASN A 22 5.43 7.18 23.74
N PRO A 23 5.80 8.42 23.37
CA PRO A 23 6.19 8.76 22.00
C PRO A 23 7.54 8.17 21.57
N LEU A 24 8.27 7.54 22.49
CA LEU A 24 9.53 6.86 22.22
C LEU A 24 9.33 5.41 21.75
N GLY A 25 8.11 4.87 21.90
CA GLY A 25 7.78 3.49 21.54
C GLY A 25 8.47 2.44 22.42
N ASN A 26 8.58 1.23 21.88
CA ASN A 26 9.00 0.04 22.63
C ASN A 26 10.52 -0.18 22.69
N ARG A 27 11.31 0.48 21.82
CA ARG A 27 12.77 0.34 21.73
C ARG A 27 13.46 1.67 21.48
N TRP A 28 14.63 1.82 22.08
CA TRP A 28 15.52 2.97 21.94
C TRP A 28 16.94 2.50 21.60
N LEU A 29 17.48 3.00 20.49
CA LEU A 29 18.85 2.81 20.02
C LEU A 29 19.56 4.16 20.07
N GLY A 30 20.21 4.47 21.19
CA GLY A 30 20.80 5.79 21.42
C GLY A 30 22.01 6.06 20.54
N LEU A 31 22.01 7.22 19.90
CA LEU A 31 23.08 7.69 19.04
C LEU A 31 23.97 8.67 19.80
N ASN A 32 25.28 8.46 19.73
CA ASN A 32 26.22 9.48 20.12
C ASN A 32 26.37 10.49 18.98
N ALA A 33 25.41 11.40 18.89
CA ALA A 33 25.49 12.56 18.03
C ALA A 33 25.69 13.79 18.91
N ARG A 34 26.61 14.68 18.50
CA ARG A 34 26.85 15.98 19.16
C ARG A 34 27.18 15.85 20.66
N GLY A 35 27.90 14.79 21.06
CA GLY A 35 28.29 14.56 22.45
C GLY A 35 27.14 14.22 23.40
N THR A 36 26.01 13.72 22.88
CA THR A 36 24.82 13.41 23.70
C THR A 36 24.78 11.98 24.23
N TYR A 37 25.80 11.16 23.94
CA TYR A 37 25.98 9.82 24.52
C TYR A 37 24.72 8.92 24.48
N GLY A 38 23.86 9.09 23.47
CA GLY A 38 22.65 8.29 23.29
C GLY A 38 21.48 8.63 24.23
N THR A 39 21.51 9.77 24.92
CA THR A 39 20.40 10.23 25.77
C THR A 39 19.43 11.17 25.04
N THR A 40 19.90 11.86 24.01
CA THR A 40 19.15 12.91 23.30
C THR A 40 18.70 12.48 21.90
N TYR A 41 19.60 11.88 21.12
CA TYR A 41 19.30 11.41 19.77
C TYR A 41 19.25 9.89 19.73
N ALA A 42 18.27 9.34 19.01
CA ALA A 42 18.11 7.90 18.88
C ALA A 42 17.42 7.53 17.57
N ILE A 43 17.59 6.26 17.19
CA ILE A 43 16.62 5.53 16.40
C ILE A 43 15.68 4.87 17.41
N HIS A 44 14.38 5.15 17.36
CA HIS A 44 13.44 4.64 18.35
C HIS A 44 12.08 4.30 17.73
N GLY A 45 11.26 3.58 18.49
CA GLY A 45 9.89 3.24 18.12
C GLY A 45 8.95 4.43 18.10
N ASN A 46 7.64 4.21 18.10
CA ASN A 46 6.68 5.30 17.98
C ASN A 46 5.27 4.89 18.39
N ASN A 47 4.60 5.72 19.21
CA ASN A 47 3.19 5.55 19.54
C ASN A 47 2.21 6.08 18.48
N ASN A 48 2.70 6.84 17.50
CA ASN A 48 1.87 7.42 16.45
C ASN A 48 2.49 7.13 15.08
N PRO A 49 2.32 5.92 14.52
CA PRO A 49 2.95 5.53 13.27
C PRO A 49 2.67 6.48 12.08
N ALA A 50 1.52 7.18 12.09
CA ALA A 50 1.20 8.23 11.11
C ALA A 50 2.10 9.48 11.16
N SER A 51 2.97 9.56 12.16
CA SER A 51 4.00 10.58 12.31
C SER A 51 5.30 10.23 11.58
N ILE A 52 5.50 8.98 11.14
CA ILE A 52 6.73 8.53 10.48
C ILE A 52 6.84 9.17 9.08
N GLY A 53 8.03 9.66 8.77
CA GLY A 53 8.31 10.40 7.53
C GLY A 53 7.87 11.87 7.54
N LYS A 54 7.37 12.38 8.68
CA LYS A 54 7.09 13.81 8.88
C LYS A 54 8.19 14.45 9.74
N TYR A 55 8.36 15.77 9.63
CA TYR A 55 9.31 16.55 10.44
C TYR A 55 8.75 16.83 11.84
N VAL A 56 8.56 15.77 12.62
CA VAL A 56 7.91 15.80 13.95
C VAL A 56 8.84 15.40 15.09
N SER A 57 10.10 15.12 14.79
CA SER A 57 11.12 14.79 15.78
C SER A 57 12.13 15.92 15.88
N SER A 58 12.63 16.19 17.09
CA SER A 58 13.74 17.12 17.33
C SER A 58 15.10 16.50 16.94
N GLY A 59 15.15 15.75 15.83
CA GLY A 59 16.34 15.07 15.32
C GLY A 59 16.45 13.57 15.61
N CYS A 60 15.45 12.95 16.25
CA CYS A 60 15.40 11.48 16.39
C CYS A 60 14.84 10.81 15.12
N VAL A 61 15.30 9.60 14.82
CA VAL A 61 14.73 8.76 13.76
C VAL A 61 13.61 7.93 14.37
N ARG A 62 12.37 8.16 13.91
CA ARG A 62 11.20 7.38 14.33
C ARG A 62 10.99 6.19 13.39
N MET A 63 10.79 5.02 13.96
CA MET A 63 10.47 3.78 13.27
C MET A 63 9.16 3.20 13.81
N TYR A 64 8.58 2.25 13.08
CA TYR A 64 7.49 1.42 13.60
C TYR A 64 8.03 0.55 14.74
N ASP A 65 7.21 0.31 15.77
CA ASP A 65 7.62 -0.44 16.96
C ASP A 65 8.13 -1.85 16.62
N GLU A 66 7.57 -2.48 15.60
CA GLU A 66 7.98 -3.82 15.17
C GLU A 66 9.28 -3.81 14.36
N GLU A 67 9.48 -2.78 13.52
CA GLU A 67 10.72 -2.62 12.75
C GLU A 67 11.90 -2.30 13.65
N VAL A 68 11.70 -1.43 14.65
CA VAL A 68 12.75 -1.10 15.61
C VAL A 68 13.01 -2.27 16.55
N GLU A 69 12.01 -3.10 16.88
CA GLU A 69 12.21 -4.33 17.65
C GLU A 69 13.07 -5.35 16.90
N TRP A 70 12.79 -5.55 15.61
CA TRP A 70 13.67 -6.34 14.76
C TRP A 70 15.08 -5.74 14.73
N LEU A 71 15.21 -4.43 14.46
CA LEU A 71 16.52 -3.79 14.33
C LEU A 71 17.30 -3.93 15.64
N PHE A 72 16.62 -3.73 16.77
CA PHE A 72 17.14 -3.92 18.10
C PHE A 72 17.64 -5.35 18.31
N SER A 73 16.99 -6.39 17.75
CA SER A 73 17.50 -7.76 17.83
C SER A 73 18.75 -8.01 16.97
N LYS A 74 18.98 -7.22 15.93
CA LYS A 74 20.08 -7.44 14.97
C LYS A 74 21.35 -6.67 15.28
N VAL A 75 21.24 -5.47 15.86
CA VAL A 75 22.39 -4.59 16.08
C VAL A 75 22.93 -4.67 17.51
N THR A 76 24.24 -4.68 17.65
CA THR A 76 24.97 -4.66 18.94
C THR A 76 25.41 -3.24 19.29
N VAL A 77 25.57 -2.95 20.59
CA VAL A 77 26.15 -1.67 21.04
C VAL A 77 27.53 -1.51 20.41
N GLY A 78 27.86 -0.29 19.95
CA GLY A 78 29.07 -0.02 19.18
C GLY A 78 28.88 -0.07 17.66
N THR A 79 27.79 -0.67 17.16
CA THR A 79 27.47 -0.65 15.72
C THR A 79 27.48 0.79 15.19
N PRO A 80 28.33 1.13 14.20
CA PRO A 80 28.34 2.47 13.62
C PRO A 80 27.02 2.78 12.91
N VAL A 81 26.58 4.04 12.99
CA VAL A 81 25.34 4.50 12.35
C VAL A 81 25.68 5.67 11.46
N VAL A 82 25.42 5.52 10.17
CA VAL A 82 25.62 6.57 9.16
C VAL A 82 24.27 7.21 8.87
N ILE A 83 24.13 8.50 9.21
CA ILE A 83 22.96 9.31 8.85
C ILE A 83 23.42 10.32 7.81
N THR A 84 22.90 10.20 6.60
CA THR A 84 23.30 11.06 5.47
C THR A 84 22.14 11.27 4.52
N THR A 85 22.25 12.29 3.69
CA THR A 85 21.41 12.51 2.51
C THR A 85 22.22 12.21 1.28
N SER A 86 21.78 11.26 0.45
CA SER A 86 22.50 10.87 -0.76
C SER A 86 21.54 10.36 -1.83
N SER A 87 21.92 10.57 -3.10
CA SER A 87 21.28 9.93 -4.26
C SER A 87 21.88 8.56 -4.59
N LYS A 88 22.97 8.17 -3.92
CA LYS A 88 23.63 6.87 -4.10
C LYS A 88 22.78 5.74 -3.52
N SER A 89 22.98 4.51 -4.02
CA SER A 89 22.32 3.35 -3.45
C SER A 89 22.84 3.07 -2.02
N PHE A 90 22.05 2.32 -1.22
CA PHE A 90 22.50 1.91 0.11
C PHE A 90 23.80 1.09 0.07
N ASN A 91 23.99 0.26 -0.97
CA ASN A 91 25.21 -0.52 -1.14
C ASN A 91 26.41 0.38 -1.41
N ASP A 92 26.25 1.42 -2.25
CA ASP A 92 27.32 2.39 -2.53
C ASP A 92 27.66 3.21 -1.30
N ILE A 93 26.67 3.58 -0.48
CA ILE A 93 26.89 4.28 0.80
C ILE A 93 27.64 3.36 1.76
N ALA A 94 27.24 2.10 1.87
CA ALA A 94 27.91 1.11 2.72
C ALA A 94 29.36 0.89 2.27
N ALA A 95 29.59 0.67 0.98
CA ALA A 95 30.93 0.51 0.40
C ALA A 95 31.79 1.76 0.65
N ALA A 96 31.24 2.97 0.46
CA ALA A 96 31.93 4.23 0.76
C ALA A 96 32.30 4.40 2.25
N ASN A 97 31.64 3.67 3.15
CA ASN A 97 31.95 3.62 4.58
C ASN A 97 32.75 2.36 4.97
N GLY A 98 33.35 1.67 3.99
CA GLY A 98 34.26 0.53 4.24
C GLY A 98 33.57 -0.80 4.51
N TYR A 99 32.27 -0.95 4.21
CA TYR A 99 31.55 -2.20 4.39
C TYR A 99 31.52 -3.03 3.10
N ASN A 100 31.94 -4.30 3.20
CA ASN A 100 31.84 -5.25 2.09
C ASN A 100 30.41 -5.75 1.92
N VAL A 101 29.76 -5.37 0.82
CA VAL A 101 28.40 -5.79 0.46
C VAL A 101 28.46 -6.82 -0.67
N SER A 102 28.54 -8.11 -0.33
CA SER A 102 28.46 -9.20 -1.30
C SER A 102 27.02 -9.70 -1.46
N GLY A 103 26.31 -9.24 -2.49
CA GLY A 103 24.96 -9.70 -2.83
C GLY A 103 24.25 -8.82 -3.86
N ASN A 104 23.64 -9.43 -4.87
CA ASN A 104 22.96 -8.73 -5.96
C ASN A 104 21.66 -8.07 -5.45
N SER A 105 21.60 -6.74 -5.61
CA SER A 105 20.42 -5.87 -5.73
C SER A 105 19.40 -5.77 -4.57
N GLY A 106 19.49 -4.65 -3.84
CA GLY A 106 18.31 -3.95 -3.32
C GLY A 106 17.96 -4.15 -1.84
N SER A 107 18.28 -3.14 -1.03
CA SER A 107 17.89 -2.95 0.38
C SER A 107 18.51 -3.92 1.38
N ALA A 108 19.20 -3.35 2.38
CA ALA A 108 19.43 -4.04 3.64
C ALA A 108 18.08 -4.60 4.13
N PRO A 109 18.00 -5.87 4.56
CA PRO A 109 16.73 -6.44 4.96
C PRO A 109 16.38 -5.83 6.32
N ALA A 110 15.79 -4.63 6.36
CA ALA A 110 14.79 -4.32 7.37
C ALA A 110 13.79 -5.49 7.37
N PRO A 111 13.16 -5.86 8.49
CA PRO A 111 12.26 -7.00 8.47
C PRO A 111 11.25 -6.76 7.35
N SER A 112 11.25 -7.66 6.36
CA SER A 112 10.22 -7.67 5.33
C SER A 112 8.96 -8.21 5.99
N THR A 113 8.39 -7.42 6.90
CA THR A 113 7.11 -7.69 7.54
C THR A 113 6.08 -6.80 6.89
N GLY A 114 5.71 -7.16 5.66
CA GLY A 114 4.67 -6.51 4.87
C GLY A 114 5.03 -5.09 4.42
N THR A 115 4.85 -4.81 3.13
CA THR A 115 4.80 -3.43 2.63
C THR A 115 3.83 -2.64 3.51
N VAL A 116 4.32 -1.61 4.22
CA VAL A 116 3.44 -0.74 5.00
C VAL A 116 2.49 -0.04 4.03
N LEU A 117 1.19 -0.27 4.18
CA LEU A 117 0.17 0.36 3.33
C LEU A 117 -0.48 1.50 4.09
N LYS A 118 -0.64 2.63 3.41
CA LYS A 118 -1.30 3.82 3.95
C LYS A 118 -2.04 4.54 2.84
N LYS A 119 -2.82 5.56 3.19
CA LYS A 119 -3.50 6.40 2.20
C LYS A 119 -2.51 6.90 1.13
N GLY A 120 -2.86 6.66 -0.14
CA GLY A 120 -2.02 6.94 -1.30
C GLY A 120 -1.22 5.74 -1.83
N SER A 121 -1.04 4.67 -1.03
CA SER A 121 -0.49 3.40 -1.52
C SER A 121 -1.36 2.81 -2.64
N LYS A 122 -0.73 2.14 -3.60
CA LYS A 122 -1.42 1.49 -4.73
C LYS A 122 -0.78 0.14 -5.04
N GLY A 123 -1.53 -0.75 -5.68
CA GLY A 123 -1.04 -2.03 -6.20
C GLY A 123 -1.68 -3.25 -5.53
N ASN A 124 -1.14 -4.43 -5.84
CA ASN A 124 -1.74 -5.72 -5.45
C ASN A 124 -1.85 -5.89 -3.93
N ALA A 125 -0.86 -5.43 -3.16
CA ALA A 125 -0.90 -5.47 -1.70
C ALA A 125 -2.11 -4.68 -1.13
N VAL A 126 -2.47 -3.54 -1.73
CA VAL A 126 -3.66 -2.78 -1.34
C VAL A 126 -4.94 -3.53 -1.70
N LYS A 127 -4.94 -4.23 -2.83
CA LYS A 127 -6.09 -5.03 -3.26
C LYS A 127 -6.35 -6.20 -2.31
N GLU A 128 -5.30 -6.91 -1.91
CA GLU A 128 -5.35 -7.99 -0.92
C GLU A 128 -5.84 -7.47 0.43
N LEU A 129 -5.31 -6.33 0.88
CA LEU A 129 -5.80 -5.65 2.09
C LEU A 129 -7.30 -5.35 2.00
N GLN A 130 -7.75 -4.74 0.90
CA GLN A 130 -9.15 -4.36 0.73
C GLN A 130 -10.07 -5.60 0.70
N GLN A 131 -9.64 -6.68 0.07
CA GLN A 131 -10.34 -7.97 0.09
C GLN A 131 -10.44 -8.53 1.50
N LYS A 132 -9.32 -8.55 2.23
CA LYS A 132 -9.28 -9.06 3.60
C LYS A 132 -10.17 -8.26 4.55
N LEU A 133 -10.07 -6.94 4.52
CA LEU A 133 -10.94 -6.04 5.29
C LEU A 133 -12.42 -6.29 4.97
N THR A 134 -12.78 -6.37 3.69
CA THR A 134 -14.16 -6.64 3.28
C THR A 134 -14.64 -8.01 3.77
N SER A 135 -13.79 -9.05 3.71
CA SER A 135 -14.12 -10.39 4.22
C SER A 135 -14.35 -10.42 5.74
N LEU A 136 -13.72 -9.51 6.46
CA LEU A 136 -13.89 -9.32 7.91
C LEU A 136 -15.03 -8.35 8.26
N GLY A 137 -15.80 -7.87 7.27
CA GLY A 137 -16.93 -6.97 7.48
C GLY A 137 -16.59 -5.47 7.42
N TYR A 138 -15.34 -5.10 7.14
CA TYR A 138 -14.89 -3.72 7.02
C TYR A 138 -14.96 -3.26 5.57
N ASN A 139 -16.09 -2.67 5.19
CA ASN A 139 -16.37 -2.30 3.81
C ASN A 139 -15.45 -1.16 3.30
N THR A 140 -14.59 -1.48 2.33
CA THR A 140 -13.69 -0.51 1.65
C THR A 140 -14.35 0.20 0.47
N LYS A 141 -15.62 -0.10 0.18
CA LYS A 141 -16.41 0.35 -0.99
C LYS A 141 -15.79 -0.02 -2.34
N GLY A 142 -14.95 -1.05 -2.35
CA GLY A 142 -14.28 -1.56 -3.55
C GLY A 142 -12.89 -2.13 -3.25
N THR A 143 -12.40 -2.95 -4.18
CA THR A 143 -11.05 -3.54 -4.16
C THR A 143 -10.27 -3.09 -5.39
N ASP A 144 -10.11 -1.78 -5.53
CA ASP A 144 -9.49 -1.11 -6.68
C ASP A 144 -7.95 -1.11 -6.61
N GLY A 145 -7.36 -1.62 -5.53
CA GLY A 145 -5.93 -1.58 -5.30
C GLY A 145 -5.41 -0.17 -5.04
N VAL A 146 -6.28 0.79 -4.69
CA VAL A 146 -5.92 2.17 -4.34
C VAL A 146 -6.33 2.43 -2.90
N PHE A 147 -5.37 2.81 -2.07
CA PHE A 147 -5.62 3.08 -0.66
C PHE A 147 -6.18 4.50 -0.54
N GLY A 148 -7.47 4.63 -0.86
CA GLY A 148 -8.22 5.89 -0.79
C GLY A 148 -8.84 6.15 0.58
N ALA A 149 -9.70 7.17 0.65
CA ALA A 149 -10.38 7.55 1.90
C ALA A 149 -11.27 6.44 2.49
N ASN A 150 -11.92 5.64 1.63
CA ASN A 150 -12.77 4.53 2.09
C ASN A 150 -11.92 3.38 2.69
N THR A 151 -10.78 3.05 2.07
CA THR A 151 -9.86 2.04 2.60
C THR A 151 -9.22 2.51 3.91
N ASP A 152 -8.83 3.78 4.00
CA ASP A 152 -8.34 4.39 5.26
C ASP A 152 -9.39 4.30 6.36
N SER A 153 -10.65 4.65 6.07
CA SER A 153 -11.75 4.54 7.03
C SER A 153 -11.98 3.11 7.51
N ALA A 154 -11.92 2.13 6.59
CA ALA A 154 -12.06 0.71 6.92
C ALA A 154 -10.89 0.20 7.77
N VAL A 155 -9.65 0.59 7.46
CA VAL A 155 -8.46 0.25 8.25
C VAL A 155 -8.55 0.83 9.65
N ARG A 156 -8.88 2.11 9.80
CA ARG A 156 -9.03 2.76 11.12
C ARG A 156 -10.10 2.08 11.95
N LYS A 157 -11.23 1.71 11.33
CA LYS A 157 -12.30 0.99 12.02
C LYS A 157 -11.82 -0.40 12.46
N PHE A 158 -11.16 -1.15 11.58
CA PHE A 158 -10.57 -2.45 11.92
C PHE A 158 -9.60 -2.35 13.10
N GLN A 159 -8.67 -1.40 13.03
CA GLN A 159 -7.70 -1.15 14.08
C GLN A 159 -8.38 -0.83 15.41
N LYS A 160 -9.36 0.08 15.41
CA LYS A 160 -10.12 0.43 16.63
C LYS A 160 -10.81 -0.78 17.24
N ASP A 161 -11.49 -1.57 16.43
CA ASP A 161 -12.24 -2.75 16.90
C ASP A 161 -11.32 -3.85 17.45
N HIS A 162 -10.04 -3.87 17.06
CA HIS A 162 -9.04 -4.84 17.50
C HIS A 162 -8.07 -4.27 18.57
N GLY A 163 -8.42 -3.13 19.18
CA GLY A 163 -7.60 -2.52 20.23
C GLY A 163 -6.25 -1.97 19.75
N LEU A 164 -6.10 -1.75 18.44
CA LEU A 164 -4.92 -1.13 17.83
C LEU A 164 -5.11 0.39 17.72
N THR A 165 -4.00 1.12 17.57
CA THR A 165 -4.05 2.53 17.22
C THR A 165 -4.72 2.72 15.85
N ALA A 166 -5.83 3.47 15.80
CA ALA A 166 -6.62 3.74 14.60
C ALA A 166 -5.99 4.83 13.71
N ASP A 167 -4.73 4.64 13.32
CA ASP A 167 -3.91 5.59 12.58
C ASP A 167 -4.03 5.48 11.05
N GLY A 168 -4.75 4.47 10.55
CA GLY A 168 -4.98 4.23 9.12
C GLY A 168 -3.77 3.62 8.41
N ILE A 169 -2.78 3.13 9.15
CA ILE A 169 -1.57 2.52 8.60
C ILE A 169 -1.58 1.00 8.84
N VAL A 170 -1.47 0.27 7.74
CA VAL A 170 -1.33 -1.18 7.77
C VAL A 170 0.14 -1.52 7.89
N GLY A 171 0.63 -1.43 9.13
CA GLY A 171 1.94 -1.93 9.55
C GLY A 171 1.87 -3.36 10.09
N PRO A 172 2.98 -3.88 10.65
CA PRO A 172 3.06 -5.27 11.07
C PRO A 172 2.00 -5.69 12.10
N SER A 173 1.70 -4.87 13.12
CA SER A 173 0.60 -5.15 14.06
C SER A 173 -0.75 -5.29 13.37
N THR A 174 -1.05 -4.42 12.40
CA THR A 174 -2.29 -4.49 11.62
C THR A 174 -2.33 -5.76 10.76
N TYR A 175 -1.21 -6.12 10.10
CA TYR A 175 -1.11 -7.37 9.33
C TYR A 175 -1.31 -8.61 10.21
N LYS A 176 -0.67 -8.62 11.38
CA LYS A 176 -0.82 -9.69 12.38
C LYS A 176 -2.29 -9.82 12.81
N ALA A 177 -2.95 -8.71 13.13
CA ALA A 177 -4.36 -8.72 13.51
C ALA A 177 -5.28 -9.16 12.35
N LEU A 178 -4.92 -8.83 11.10
CA LEU A 178 -5.64 -9.31 9.92
C LEU A 178 -5.48 -10.83 9.70
N GLY A 179 -4.57 -11.50 10.44
CA GLY A 179 -4.22 -12.90 10.19
C GLY A 179 -3.47 -13.09 8.87
N SER A 180 -2.88 -12.03 8.34
CA SER A 180 -2.04 -12.06 7.15
C SER A 180 -0.59 -12.06 7.61
N SER A 181 0.12 -13.18 7.45
CA SER A 181 1.58 -13.13 7.36
C SER A 181 1.89 -12.20 6.20
N GLY A 182 2.62 -11.11 6.41
CA GLY A 182 2.88 -10.08 5.38
C GLY A 182 3.75 -10.58 4.22
N THR A 183 3.30 -11.61 3.51
CA THR A 183 4.00 -12.28 2.42
C THR A 183 3.88 -11.45 1.16
N ASN A 184 5.02 -10.93 0.74
CA ASN A 184 5.29 -10.25 -0.51
C ASN A 184 5.02 -11.18 -1.72
N PRO A 185 4.10 -10.86 -2.66
CA PRO A 185 4.31 -11.22 -4.05
C PRO A 185 5.38 -10.26 -4.59
N ASN A 186 6.59 -10.80 -4.75
CA ASN A 186 7.76 -10.21 -5.40
C ASN A 186 7.40 -9.23 -6.55
N PRO A 187 8.04 -8.05 -6.68
CA PRO A 187 7.89 -7.21 -7.86
C PRO A 187 8.48 -7.97 -9.05
N THR A 188 7.63 -8.41 -9.98
CA THR A 188 8.09 -8.92 -11.27
C THR A 188 8.89 -7.84 -11.98
N THR A 189 10.16 -8.15 -12.18
CA THR A 189 11.10 -7.53 -13.11
C THR A 189 10.47 -7.32 -14.50
N PRO A 190 10.83 -6.24 -15.21
CA PRO A 190 10.51 -6.07 -16.62
C PRO A 190 11.50 -6.89 -17.46
N THR A 191 11.04 -7.94 -18.12
CA THR A 191 11.78 -8.59 -19.21
C THR A 191 10.95 -8.55 -20.49
N LYS A 192 11.37 -7.67 -21.41
CA LYS A 192 11.08 -7.69 -22.85
C LYS A 192 12.06 -8.71 -23.52
N PRO A 193 11.86 -9.14 -24.78
CA PRO A 193 11.20 -10.38 -25.20
C PRO A 193 12.16 -11.39 -25.86
N THR A 194 12.01 -12.69 -25.62
CA THR A 194 12.46 -13.73 -26.56
C THR A 194 11.58 -14.98 -26.47
N ASN A 195 10.95 -15.31 -27.60
CA ASN A 195 10.35 -16.61 -27.93
C ASN A 195 11.07 -17.06 -29.22
N PRO A 196 11.33 -18.36 -29.48
CA PRO A 196 10.27 -19.37 -29.74
C PRO A 196 10.54 -20.72 -29.06
N THR A 197 9.54 -21.48 -28.61
CA THR A 197 8.86 -22.47 -29.47
C THR A 197 7.61 -23.06 -28.78
N LYS A 198 6.55 -23.22 -29.57
CA LYS A 198 5.21 -23.82 -29.35
C LYS A 198 5.11 -24.98 -30.39
N PRO A 199 4.40 -26.13 -30.24
CA PRO A 199 2.92 -26.26 -30.03
C PRO A 199 2.45 -27.44 -29.15
N THR A 200 1.28 -27.37 -28.50
CA THR A 200 -0.03 -27.45 -29.17
C THR A 200 -1.17 -26.69 -28.46
N LYS A 201 -2.15 -26.34 -29.30
CA LYS A 201 -3.30 -25.44 -29.16
C LYS A 201 -4.50 -26.27 -29.67
N PRO A 202 -5.74 -26.05 -29.21
CA PRO A 202 -6.68 -25.33 -30.06
C PRO A 202 -7.32 -24.15 -29.29
N THR A 203 -7.20 -22.90 -29.74
CA THR A 203 -8.30 -22.32 -30.53
C THR A 203 -8.47 -20.80 -30.55
N ASN A 204 -7.58 -19.91 -30.08
CA ASN A 204 -7.82 -18.46 -30.31
C ASN A 204 -7.57 -18.10 -31.80
N PRO A 205 -8.40 -17.34 -32.54
CA PRO A 205 -8.23 -15.85 -32.60
C PRO A 205 -9.50 -15.07 -33.08
N PRO A 206 -9.54 -13.72 -33.29
CA PRO A 206 -8.59 -12.63 -33.04
C PRO A 206 -9.17 -11.53 -32.11
N ALA A 207 -8.51 -10.37 -32.03
CA ALA A 207 -9.01 -9.15 -31.37
C ALA A 207 -10.48 -8.85 -31.67
N ASP A 208 -11.26 -8.46 -30.66
CA ASP A 208 -12.49 -7.72 -30.95
C ASP A 208 -12.73 -6.60 -29.93
N THR A 209 -12.96 -5.41 -30.50
CA THR A 209 -13.35 -4.18 -29.82
C THR A 209 -14.88 -4.11 -29.69
N THR A 210 -15.59 -5.20 -29.98
CA THR A 210 -17.04 -5.27 -29.89
C THR A 210 -17.52 -5.50 -28.46
N ILE A 211 -18.30 -4.54 -27.99
CA ILE A 211 -19.22 -4.73 -26.87
C ILE A 211 -20.20 -5.83 -27.27
N ASN A 212 -20.28 -6.94 -26.53
CA ASN A 212 -21.39 -7.86 -26.70
C ASN A 212 -22.70 -7.20 -26.24
N THR A 213 -23.47 -6.66 -27.19
CA THR A 213 -24.71 -5.90 -26.94
C THR A 213 -25.86 -6.74 -26.37
N LYS A 214 -25.71 -8.08 -26.32
CA LYS A 214 -26.69 -8.98 -25.68
C LYS A 214 -26.46 -9.16 -24.18
N GLN A 215 -25.28 -8.81 -23.65
CA GLN A 215 -24.99 -8.98 -22.22
C GLN A 215 -25.26 -7.70 -21.44
N THR A 216 -26.21 -7.74 -20.49
CA THR A 216 -26.42 -6.63 -19.56
C THR A 216 -25.23 -6.49 -18.59
N LEU A 217 -24.58 -5.33 -18.60
CA LEU A 217 -23.51 -4.99 -17.67
C LEU A 217 -24.02 -4.00 -16.62
N LYS A 218 -23.81 -4.33 -15.34
CA LYS A 218 -24.23 -3.52 -14.19
C LYS A 218 -23.17 -3.53 -13.11
N LYS A 219 -23.35 -2.71 -12.08
CA LYS A 219 -22.47 -2.67 -10.90
C LYS A 219 -22.14 -4.08 -10.40
N GLY A 220 -20.85 -4.38 -10.30
CA GLY A 220 -20.33 -5.70 -9.91
C GLY A 220 -19.99 -6.64 -11.08
N SER A 221 -20.39 -6.32 -12.31
CA SER A 221 -19.97 -7.04 -13.52
C SER A 221 -18.47 -6.88 -13.74
N LYS A 222 -17.81 -7.90 -14.28
CA LYS A 222 -16.36 -7.90 -14.52
C LYS A 222 -16.03 -8.59 -15.85
N GLY A 223 -14.89 -8.25 -16.42
CA GLY A 223 -14.32 -8.94 -17.58
C GLY A 223 -14.13 -8.05 -18.81
N SER A 224 -13.77 -8.67 -19.93
CA SER A 224 -13.43 -8.00 -21.19
C SER A 224 -14.56 -7.07 -21.70
N ASN A 225 -15.81 -7.46 -21.54
CA ASN A 225 -16.97 -6.65 -21.94
C ASN A 225 -17.09 -5.34 -21.15
N VAL A 226 -16.73 -5.36 -19.86
CA VAL A 226 -16.69 -4.15 -19.04
C VAL A 226 -15.52 -3.25 -19.42
N GLN A 227 -14.37 -3.84 -19.75
CA GLN A 227 -13.21 -3.11 -20.25
C GLN A 227 -13.51 -2.41 -21.58
N ALA A 228 -14.18 -3.10 -22.50
CA ALA A 228 -14.64 -2.53 -23.75
C ALA A 228 -15.62 -1.38 -23.49
N LEU A 229 -16.57 -1.55 -22.56
CA LEU A 229 -17.53 -0.50 -22.17
C LEU A 229 -16.80 0.74 -21.64
N GLN A 230 -15.85 0.56 -20.73
CA GLN A 230 -15.10 1.66 -20.13
C GLN A 230 -14.26 2.43 -21.16
N LYS A 231 -13.61 1.71 -22.08
CA LYS A 231 -12.86 2.33 -23.18
C LYS A 231 -13.77 3.17 -24.07
N LYS A 232 -14.92 2.63 -24.44
CA LYS A 232 -15.87 3.33 -25.33
C LYS A 232 -16.51 4.54 -24.65
N LEU A 233 -16.91 4.43 -23.39
CA LEU A 233 -17.40 5.57 -22.59
C LEU A 233 -16.36 6.68 -22.49
N THR A 234 -15.10 6.32 -22.19
CA THR A 234 -13.99 7.29 -22.11
C THR A 234 -13.75 7.97 -23.46
N ALA A 235 -13.78 7.23 -24.57
CA ALA A 235 -13.62 7.78 -25.91
C ALA A 235 -14.77 8.73 -26.30
N LEU A 236 -15.97 8.50 -25.76
CA LEU A 236 -17.14 9.37 -25.93
C LEU A 236 -17.16 10.55 -24.94
N GLY A 237 -16.11 10.72 -24.11
CA GLY A 237 -15.99 11.84 -23.16
C GLY A 237 -16.55 11.57 -21.76
N TYR A 238 -17.00 10.35 -21.48
CA TYR A 238 -17.53 9.96 -20.17
C TYR A 238 -16.42 9.34 -19.32
N ASP A 239 -15.90 10.12 -18.36
CA ASP A 239 -14.79 9.69 -17.50
C ASP A 239 -15.19 8.52 -16.58
N THR A 240 -14.62 7.36 -16.88
CA THR A 240 -14.76 6.13 -16.08
C THR A 240 -13.69 6.01 -14.99
N LYS A 241 -12.74 6.96 -14.95
CA LYS A 241 -11.58 6.99 -14.05
C LYS A 241 -10.68 5.76 -14.16
N GLY A 242 -10.66 5.13 -15.32
CA GLY A 242 -9.83 3.97 -15.64
C GLY A 242 -10.53 2.89 -16.46
N THR A 243 -9.75 1.98 -17.03
CA THR A 243 -10.23 0.83 -17.83
C THR A 243 -9.79 -0.48 -17.18
N ASP A 244 -10.29 -0.73 -15.97
CA ASP A 244 -9.90 -1.85 -15.10
C ASP A 244 -10.72 -3.14 -15.32
N GLY A 245 -11.79 -3.07 -16.13
CA GLY A 245 -12.67 -4.21 -16.44
C GLY A 245 -13.63 -4.55 -15.31
N ILE A 246 -13.85 -3.62 -14.37
CA ILE A 246 -14.76 -3.76 -13.24
C ILE A 246 -15.83 -2.67 -13.32
N PHE A 247 -17.10 -3.08 -13.34
CA PHE A 247 -18.20 -2.15 -13.40
C PHE A 247 -18.44 -1.61 -11.99
N GLY A 248 -17.65 -0.62 -11.59
CA GLY A 248 -17.71 0.05 -10.30
C GLY A 248 -18.58 1.30 -10.30
N ALA A 249 -18.54 2.07 -9.21
CA ALA A 249 -19.33 3.31 -9.09
C ALA A 249 -18.97 4.38 -10.15
N ASN A 250 -17.71 4.43 -10.58
CA ASN A 250 -17.28 5.36 -11.62
C ASN A 250 -17.82 4.95 -13.00
N THR A 251 -17.76 3.66 -13.34
CA THR A 251 -18.36 3.13 -14.57
C THR A 251 -19.87 3.27 -14.56
N GLU A 252 -20.53 3.01 -13.43
CA GLU A 252 -21.96 3.25 -13.23
C GLU A 252 -22.32 4.72 -13.44
N SER A 253 -21.53 5.65 -12.90
CA SER A 253 -21.75 7.09 -13.08
C SER A 253 -21.56 7.53 -14.54
N ALA A 254 -20.52 7.02 -15.21
CA ALA A 254 -20.28 7.26 -16.63
C ALA A 254 -21.43 6.72 -17.50
N VAL A 255 -21.95 5.53 -17.17
CA VAL A 255 -23.14 4.96 -17.85
C VAL A 255 -24.38 5.83 -17.61
N ARG A 256 -24.63 6.28 -16.38
CA ARG A 256 -25.76 7.19 -16.09
C ARG A 256 -25.66 8.50 -16.86
N ASN A 257 -24.46 9.07 -16.98
CA ASN A 257 -24.24 10.31 -17.72
C ASN A 257 -24.47 10.09 -19.22
N PHE A 258 -23.91 9.03 -19.79
CA PHE A 258 -24.17 8.67 -21.18
C PHE A 258 -25.66 8.48 -21.46
N GLN A 259 -26.38 7.78 -20.57
CA GLN A 259 -27.81 7.55 -20.69
C GLN A 259 -28.60 8.86 -20.68
N LYS A 260 -28.30 9.79 -19.76
CA LYS A 260 -28.93 11.12 -19.70
C LYS A 260 -28.75 11.90 -21.00
N ASP A 261 -27.51 11.96 -21.49
CA ASP A 261 -27.18 12.74 -22.69
C ASP A 261 -27.81 12.18 -23.97
N ASN A 262 -28.08 10.87 -23.99
CA ASN A 262 -28.71 10.18 -25.11
C ASN A 262 -30.21 9.91 -24.91
N LYS A 263 -30.85 10.56 -23.93
CA LYS A 263 -32.30 10.45 -23.64
C LYS A 263 -32.76 9.00 -23.37
N LEU A 264 -31.91 8.21 -22.71
CA LEU A 264 -32.21 6.87 -22.23
C LEU A 264 -32.55 6.90 -20.73
N ALA A 265 -33.13 5.82 -20.20
CA ALA A 265 -33.31 5.65 -18.75
C ALA A 265 -31.94 5.66 -18.05
N ALA A 266 -31.73 6.59 -17.12
CA ALA A 266 -30.46 6.79 -16.40
C ALA A 266 -30.28 5.84 -15.20
N ASP A 267 -30.54 4.55 -15.41
CA ASP A 267 -30.54 3.51 -14.39
C ASP A 267 -29.14 3.01 -14.00
N GLY A 268 -28.09 3.41 -14.73
CA GLY A 268 -26.70 3.02 -14.51
C GLY A 268 -26.39 1.58 -14.92
N ILE A 269 -27.29 0.95 -15.67
CA ILE A 269 -27.16 -0.40 -16.20
C ILE A 269 -26.92 -0.29 -17.70
N ALA A 270 -25.79 -0.82 -18.18
CA ALA A 270 -25.54 -0.93 -19.60
C ALA A 270 -26.25 -2.18 -20.16
N GLY A 271 -27.58 -2.06 -20.32
CA GLY A 271 -28.44 -3.06 -20.97
C GLY A 271 -28.44 -2.92 -22.50
N PRO A 272 -29.23 -3.73 -23.24
CA PRO A 272 -29.20 -3.78 -24.70
C PRO A 272 -29.35 -2.42 -25.39
N ASN A 273 -30.28 -1.58 -24.91
CA ASN A 273 -30.50 -0.24 -25.47
C ASN A 273 -29.30 0.70 -25.23
N THR A 274 -28.71 0.65 -24.04
CA THR A 274 -27.54 1.45 -23.70
C THR A 274 -26.30 0.99 -24.47
N LEU A 275 -26.05 -0.33 -24.56
CA LEU A 275 -24.93 -0.86 -25.33
C LEU A 275 -25.08 -0.58 -26.82
N ALA A 276 -26.29 -0.72 -27.38
CA ALA A 276 -26.55 -0.37 -28.77
C ALA A 276 -26.32 1.12 -29.07
N ALA A 277 -26.68 2.02 -28.15
CA ALA A 277 -26.43 3.45 -28.29
C ALA A 277 -24.93 3.78 -28.20
N ILE A 278 -24.19 3.13 -27.29
CA ILE A 278 -22.73 3.28 -27.13
C ILE A 278 -21.98 2.78 -28.38
N SER A 279 -22.45 1.71 -29.01
CA SER A 279 -21.83 1.13 -30.21
C SER A 279 -22.07 1.94 -31.49
N LYS A 280 -23.08 2.81 -31.53
CA LYS A 280 -23.44 3.62 -32.72
C LYS A 280 -22.72 4.97 -32.82
N ARG A 281 -21.92 5.34 -31.83
CA ARG A 281 -21.13 6.58 -31.79
C ARG A 281 -19.64 6.27 -31.83
#